data_AF-A0A6N7AXN5-F1
#
_entry.id   AF-A0A6N7AXN5-F1
#
_cell.length_a   1.000
_cell.length_b   1.000
_cell.length_c   1.000
_cell.angle_alpha   90.00
_cell.angle_beta   90.00
_cell.angle_gamma   90.00
#
_symmetry.space_group_name_H-M   'P 1'
#
loop_
_entity.id
_entity.type
_entity.pdbx_description
1 polymer ?
#
loop_
_entity_poly.entity_id
_entity_poly.type
_entity_poly.pdbx_seq_one_letter_code
_entity_poly.pdbx_strand_id
1 'polypeptide(L)'
;MRISNRVYVGAFWTVLLVSCLVLIRYSSLPVIELPLGLDRYFIKPDNSDNILRDLSMGYVISAVFYLMVVLFPEKLKKEKVSKVANAELVSVCLDATVLIALMYKNVCLEAEWACQGFTNDEMLFSAAFYTRMRRFDIYKEADTLLCHKEEPYNVITWVYKLEKDLTDFVERLDRILNRYLFYLDGELTDKAIAFQKNLLHTFYLGLPSSTHGFTYSGEHGRQYPERVPYHLLLQDGKKRRTPIFERTELSDNIIALKSYVDTLLALRRYLYDVNGFEKDYAVKLLCLDGCGQFGTAVLDER
;
A
#
# COMPACT_ATOMS: atom_id res chain seq x y z
N MET A 1 -7.75 -2.96 32.35
CA MET A 1 -8.70 -4.05 32.06
C MET A 1 -9.35 -3.75 30.70
N ARG A 2 -8.78 -4.25 29.59
CA ARG A 2 -9.35 -4.04 28.23
C ARG A 2 -10.41 -5.10 27.99
N ILE A 3 -11.67 -4.78 28.29
CA ILE A 3 -12.79 -5.61 27.87
C ILE A 3 -12.84 -5.52 26.34
N SER A 4 -12.66 -6.65 25.66
CA SER A 4 -12.58 -6.73 24.21
C SER A 4 -13.89 -6.28 23.56
N ASN A 5 -13.83 -5.48 22.50
CA ASN A 5 -14.99 -5.05 21.71
C ASN A 5 -15.93 -6.20 21.30
N ARG A 6 -15.38 -7.42 21.17
CA ARG A 6 -16.16 -8.63 20.87
C ARG A 6 -17.17 -8.98 21.97
N VAL A 7 -16.87 -8.70 23.24
CA VAL A 7 -17.74 -8.99 24.38
C VAL A 7 -18.96 -8.05 24.39
N TYR A 8 -18.75 -6.76 24.11
CA TYR A 8 -19.83 -5.78 24.02
C TYR A 8 -20.75 -6.05 22.83
N VAL A 9 -20.18 -6.38 21.67
CA VAL A 9 -20.96 -6.75 20.48
C VAL A 9 -21.76 -8.03 20.76
N GLY A 10 -21.15 -9.03 21.39
CA GLY A 10 -21.85 -10.26 21.79
C GLY A 10 -23.01 -9.99 22.75
N ALA A 11 -22.80 -9.16 23.79
CA ALA A 11 -23.83 -8.79 24.75
C ALA A 11 -24.99 -8.00 24.11
N PHE A 12 -24.69 -7.10 23.17
CA PHE A 12 -25.72 -6.38 22.41
C PHE A 12 -26.63 -7.35 21.64
N TRP A 13 -26.05 -8.30 20.91
CA TRP A 13 -26.82 -9.27 20.13
C TRP A 13 -27.62 -10.24 21.00
N THR A 14 -27.09 -10.66 22.15
CA THR A 14 -27.84 -11.55 23.07
C THR A 14 -29.03 -10.84 23.68
N VAL A 15 -28.87 -9.59 24.13
CA VAL A 15 -29.99 -8.80 24.68
C VAL A 15 -31.02 -8.49 23.59
N LEU A 16 -30.60 -8.21 22.36
CA LEU A 16 -31.50 -8.03 21.22
C LEU A 16 -32.33 -9.29 20.95
N LEU A 17 -31.68 -10.46 20.94
CA LEU A 17 -32.32 -11.74 20.68
C LEU A 17 -33.33 -12.08 21.79
N VAL A 18 -32.95 -11.89 23.06
CA VAL A 18 -33.86 -12.07 24.21
C VAL A 18 -35.05 -11.13 24.12
N SER A 19 -34.82 -9.85 23.78
CA SER A 19 -35.90 -8.86 23.63
C SER A 19 -36.87 -9.23 22.50
N CYS A 20 -36.35 -9.74 21.37
CA CYS A 20 -37.18 -10.23 20.27
C CYS A 20 -38.00 -11.47 20.68
N LEU A 21 -37.40 -12.42 21.41
CA LEU A 21 -38.11 -13.60 21.92
C LEU A 21 -39.23 -13.22 22.90
N VAL A 22 -39.00 -12.23 23.76
CA VAL A 22 -40.02 -11.71 24.67
C VAL A 22 -41.18 -11.06 23.89
N LEU A 23 -40.90 -10.29 22.84
CA LEU A 23 -41.93 -9.70 22.00
C LEU A 23 -42.72 -10.76 21.21
N ILE A 24 -42.04 -11.80 20.70
CA ILE A 24 -42.69 -12.93 20.02
C ILE A 24 -43.62 -13.67 20.99
N ARG A 25 -43.15 -13.92 22.22
CA ARG A 25 -43.92 -14.58 23.30
C ARG A 25 -45.22 -13.84 23.65
N TYR A 26 -45.23 -12.51 23.57
CA TYR A 26 -46.41 -11.68 23.86
C TYR A 26 -47.16 -11.21 22.61
N SER A 27 -46.84 -11.76 21.44
CA SER A 27 -47.45 -11.38 20.16
C SER A 27 -48.90 -11.88 20.03
N SER A 28 -49.75 -11.08 19.41
CA SER A 28 -51.16 -11.38 19.15
C SER A 28 -51.44 -12.02 17.78
N LEU A 29 -50.40 -12.23 16.97
CA LEU A 29 -50.55 -12.86 15.66
C LEU A 29 -51.07 -14.30 15.80
N PRO A 30 -52.05 -14.74 14.98
CA PRO A 30 -52.51 -16.11 14.98
C PRO A 30 -51.33 -17.00 14.57
N VAL A 31 -50.81 -17.75 15.53
CA VAL A 31 -49.75 -18.73 15.32
C VAL A 31 -50.31 -19.77 14.35
N ILE A 32 -49.91 -19.70 13.07
CA ILE A 32 -50.17 -20.72 12.06
C ILE A 32 -49.86 -22.07 12.71
N GLU A 33 -50.83 -22.99 12.71
CA GLU A 33 -50.81 -24.30 13.40
C GLU A 33 -49.40 -24.92 13.41
N LEU A 34 -48.64 -24.56 14.45
CA LEU A 34 -47.23 -24.91 14.55
C LEU A 34 -47.20 -26.32 15.14
N PRO A 35 -46.69 -27.33 14.41
CA PRO A 35 -46.70 -28.68 14.93
C PRO A 35 -45.76 -28.73 16.13
N LEU A 36 -46.27 -29.28 17.25
CA LEU A 36 -45.58 -29.60 18.51
C LEU A 36 -45.47 -28.48 19.56
N GLY A 37 -46.47 -28.39 20.46
CA GLY A 37 -46.29 -28.01 21.88
C GLY A 37 -45.81 -26.58 22.20
N LEU A 38 -45.60 -25.74 21.20
CA LEU A 38 -45.11 -24.37 21.34
C LEU A 38 -46.17 -23.40 21.91
N ASP A 39 -47.45 -23.80 21.92
CA ASP A 39 -48.56 -23.02 22.51
C ASP A 39 -48.34 -22.65 23.98
N ARG A 40 -47.53 -23.42 24.72
CA ARG A 40 -47.19 -23.12 26.13
C ARG A 40 -46.30 -21.89 26.29
N TYR A 41 -45.62 -21.46 25.23
CA TYR A 41 -44.69 -20.33 25.28
C TYR A 41 -45.32 -19.02 24.81
N PHE A 42 -46.51 -19.05 24.20
CA PHE A 42 -47.23 -17.86 23.75
C PHE A 42 -48.28 -17.44 24.78
N ILE A 43 -48.12 -16.24 25.35
CA ILE A 43 -49.05 -15.68 26.34
C ILE A 43 -49.89 -14.63 25.62
N LYS A 44 -51.22 -14.71 25.74
CA LYS A 44 -52.12 -13.69 25.21
C LYS A 44 -51.72 -12.31 25.76
N PRO A 45 -51.72 -11.25 24.92
CA PRO A 45 -51.24 -9.92 25.29
C PRO A 45 -51.93 -9.34 26.53
N ASP A 46 -53.18 -9.72 26.81
CA ASP A 46 -53.94 -9.27 28.00
C ASP A 46 -53.34 -9.75 29.33
N ASN A 47 -52.56 -10.83 29.31
CA ASN A 47 -51.84 -11.38 30.47
C ASN A 47 -50.33 -11.07 30.44
N SER A 48 -49.89 -10.16 29.56
CA SER A 48 -48.47 -9.81 29.45
C SER A 48 -48.01 -8.89 30.58
N ASP A 49 -46.77 -9.07 31.03
CA ASP A 49 -46.10 -8.08 31.87
C ASP A 49 -45.79 -6.85 31.01
N ASN A 50 -46.61 -5.81 31.18
CA ASN A 50 -46.51 -4.57 30.41
C ASN A 50 -45.12 -3.91 30.57
N ILE A 51 -44.49 -3.98 31.75
CA ILE A 51 -43.17 -3.39 31.97
C ILE A 51 -42.12 -4.12 31.14
N LEU A 52 -42.11 -5.45 31.21
CA LEU A 52 -41.14 -6.27 30.48
C LEU A 52 -41.32 -6.14 28.95
N ARG A 53 -42.57 -6.07 28.49
CA ARG A 53 -42.90 -5.89 27.07
C ARG A 53 -42.46 -4.51 26.57
N ASP A 54 -42.77 -3.45 27.31
CA ASP A 54 -42.44 -2.07 26.92
C ASP A 54 -40.92 -1.83 26.95
N LEU A 55 -40.21 -2.41 27.91
CA LEU A 55 -38.74 -2.40 27.97
C LEU A 55 -38.13 -3.11 26.74
N SER A 56 -38.65 -4.30 26.41
CA SER A 56 -38.18 -5.08 25.25
C SER A 56 -38.46 -4.36 23.94
N MET A 57 -39.64 -3.74 23.81
CA MET A 57 -40.00 -2.93 22.65
C MET A 57 -39.08 -1.72 22.52
N GLY A 58 -38.83 -0.98 23.62
CA GLY A 58 -37.91 0.15 23.64
C GLY A 58 -36.49 -0.23 23.24
N TYR A 59 -35.99 -1.38 23.70
CA TYR A 59 -34.67 -1.88 23.31
C TYR A 59 -34.61 -2.23 21.82
N VAL A 60 -35.59 -2.96 21.29
CA VAL A 60 -35.64 -3.34 19.87
C VAL A 60 -35.72 -2.11 18.97
N ILE A 61 -36.60 -1.15 19.29
CA ILE A 61 -36.71 0.11 18.52
C ILE A 61 -35.37 0.86 18.54
N SER A 62 -34.74 0.99 19.71
CA SER A 62 -33.44 1.65 19.85
C SER A 62 -32.34 0.95 19.07
N ALA A 63 -32.32 -0.38 19.07
CA ALA A 63 -31.37 -1.18 18.32
C ALA A 63 -31.57 -1.05 16.81
N VAL A 64 -32.82 -1.07 16.33
CA VAL A 64 -33.14 -0.83 14.91
C VAL A 64 -32.70 0.57 14.50
N PHE A 65 -32.96 1.59 15.32
CA PHE A 65 -32.52 2.96 15.05
C PHE A 65 -30.99 3.07 15.00
N TYR A 66 -30.29 2.46 15.95
CA TYR A 66 -28.83 2.40 15.94
C TYR A 66 -28.29 1.70 14.68
N LEU A 67 -28.91 0.58 14.26
CA LEU A 67 -28.53 -0.13 13.05
C LEU A 67 -28.71 0.74 11.80
N MET A 68 -29.83 1.45 11.69
CA MET A 68 -30.15 2.27 10.53
C MET A 68 -29.38 3.59 10.46
N VAL A 69 -29.11 4.22 11.61
CA VAL A 69 -28.51 5.56 11.65
C VAL A 69 -27.00 5.52 11.80
N VAL A 70 -26.46 4.51 12.49
CA VAL A 70 -25.02 4.42 12.77
C VAL A 70 -24.39 3.32 11.93
N LEU A 71 -24.76 2.06 12.15
CA LEU A 71 -24.03 0.94 11.56
C LEU A 71 -24.16 0.86 10.03
N PHE A 72 -25.35 1.08 9.48
CA PHE A 72 -25.57 0.98 8.04
C PHE A 72 -24.88 2.12 7.26
N PRO A 73 -25.02 3.41 7.64
CA PRO A 73 -24.32 4.50 6.99
C PRO A 73 -22.80 4.41 7.14
N GLU A 74 -22.30 4.00 8.32
CA GLU A 74 -20.86 3.78 8.53
C GLU A 74 -20.30 2.69 7.61
N LYS A 75 -21.00 1.56 7.47
CA LYS A 75 -20.58 0.47 6.56
C LYS A 75 -20.55 0.94 5.11
N LEU A 76 -21.60 1.61 4.64
CA LEU A 76 -21.67 2.15 3.27
C LEU A 76 -20.57 3.19 3.02
N LYS A 77 -20.33 4.07 3.99
CA LYS A 77 -19.26 5.07 3.91
C LYS A 77 -17.88 4.42 3.87
N LYS A 78 -17.64 3.42 4.73
CA LYS A 78 -16.37 2.69 4.76
C LYS A 78 -16.11 2.00 3.43
N GLU A 79 -17.10 1.33 2.85
CA GLU A 79 -16.94 0.67 1.55
C GLU A 79 -16.58 1.68 0.46
N LYS A 80 -17.34 2.78 0.32
CA LYS A 80 -17.07 3.81 -0.68
C LYS A 80 -15.69 4.45 -0.52
N VAL A 81 -15.32 4.82 0.70
CA VAL A 81 -14.02 5.45 0.99
C VAL A 81 -12.87 4.47 0.78
N SER A 82 -13.04 3.20 1.18
CA SER A 82 -12.03 2.16 0.95
C SER A 82 -11.75 1.94 -0.54
N LYS A 83 -12.78 1.98 -1.40
CA LYS A 83 -12.61 1.88 -2.86
C LYS A 83 -11.76 3.02 -3.42
N VAL A 84 -11.99 4.26 -2.96
CA VAL A 84 -11.20 5.43 -3.37
C VAL A 84 -9.76 5.29 -2.88
N ALA A 85 -9.57 4.95 -1.60
CA ALA A 85 -8.24 4.78 -1.03
C ALA A 85 -7.45 3.66 -1.73
N ASN A 86 -8.09 2.53 -2.03
CA ASN A 86 -7.44 1.44 -2.76
C ASN A 86 -7.09 1.86 -4.20
N ALA A 87 -7.93 2.65 -4.87
CA ALA A 87 -7.64 3.15 -6.22
C ALA A 87 -6.43 4.11 -6.21
N GLU A 88 -6.33 5.00 -5.23
CA GLU A 88 -5.16 5.87 -5.05
C GLU A 88 -3.89 5.04 -4.77
N LEU A 89 -3.98 3.99 -3.94
CA LEU A 89 -2.86 3.08 -3.67
C LEU A 89 -2.45 2.27 -4.91
N VAL A 90 -3.41 1.79 -5.70
CA VAL A 90 -3.14 1.10 -6.97
C VAL A 90 -2.38 2.02 -7.91
N SER A 91 -2.80 3.28 -8.05
CA SER A 91 -2.08 4.26 -8.88
C SER A 91 -0.63 4.43 -8.43
N VAL A 92 -0.36 4.57 -7.13
CA VAL A 92 1.03 4.64 -6.61
C VAL A 92 1.81 3.36 -6.95
N CYS A 93 1.21 2.18 -6.81
CA CYS A 93 1.88 0.91 -7.12
C CYS A 93 2.22 0.77 -8.60
N LEU A 94 1.33 1.21 -9.49
CA LEU A 94 1.55 1.17 -10.93
C LEU A 94 2.68 2.12 -11.33
N ASP A 95 2.65 3.35 -10.84
CA ASP A 95 3.70 4.36 -11.10
C ASP A 95 5.07 3.88 -10.59
N ALA A 96 5.11 3.32 -9.37
CA ALA A 96 6.30 2.71 -8.77
C ALA A 96 6.85 1.52 -9.59
N THR A 97 5.95 0.67 -10.10
CA THR A 97 6.33 -0.46 -10.96
C THR A 97 6.94 0.05 -12.27
N VAL A 98 6.32 1.06 -12.89
CA VAL A 98 6.81 1.67 -14.13
C VAL A 98 8.18 2.32 -13.93
N LEU A 99 8.41 3.02 -12.81
CA LEU A 99 9.71 3.64 -12.53
C LEU A 99 10.85 2.60 -12.53
N ILE A 100 10.70 1.51 -11.78
CA ILE A 100 11.74 0.47 -11.70
C ILE A 100 11.86 -0.29 -13.02
N ALA A 101 10.75 -0.56 -13.71
CA ALA A 101 10.77 -1.22 -15.00
C ALA A 101 11.46 -0.36 -16.07
N LEU A 102 11.30 0.97 -16.01
CA LEU A 102 12.00 1.92 -16.87
C LEU A 102 13.50 1.94 -16.57
N MET A 103 13.89 2.00 -15.29
CA MET A 103 15.30 1.86 -14.90
C MET A 103 15.89 0.56 -15.46
N TYR A 104 15.14 -0.54 -15.38
CA TYR A 104 15.58 -1.82 -15.90
C TYR A 104 15.78 -1.80 -17.41
N LYS A 105 14.82 -1.24 -18.15
CA LYS A 105 14.88 -1.10 -19.61
C LYS A 105 16.09 -0.27 -20.04
N ASN A 106 16.36 0.84 -19.36
CA ASN A 106 17.49 1.73 -19.65
C ASN A 106 18.87 1.10 -19.37
N VAL A 107 18.92 0.07 -18.53
CA VAL A 107 20.15 -0.71 -18.28
C VAL A 107 20.30 -1.87 -19.28
N CYS A 108 19.20 -2.40 -19.79
CA CYS A 108 19.22 -3.51 -20.72
C CYS A 108 19.61 -3.06 -22.13
N LEU A 109 20.37 -3.92 -22.82
CA LEU A 109 20.52 -3.84 -24.27
C LEU A 109 19.26 -4.39 -24.97
N GLU A 110 19.01 -3.96 -26.20
CA GLU A 110 17.82 -4.37 -26.97
C GLU A 110 17.73 -5.90 -27.12
N ALA A 111 18.84 -6.57 -27.46
CA ALA A 111 18.91 -8.02 -27.55
C ALA A 111 18.62 -8.72 -26.21
N GLU A 112 19.09 -8.14 -25.10
CA GLU A 112 18.89 -8.66 -23.75
C GLU A 112 17.45 -8.49 -23.24
N TRP A 113 16.72 -7.53 -23.79
CA TRP A 113 15.32 -7.24 -23.49
C TRP A 113 14.37 -8.13 -24.30
N ALA A 114 14.63 -8.27 -25.61
CA ALA A 114 13.82 -9.08 -26.52
C ALA A 114 13.74 -10.56 -26.11
N CYS A 115 14.77 -11.09 -25.45
CA CYS A 115 14.84 -12.50 -25.05
C CYS A 115 13.95 -12.88 -23.84
N GLN A 116 13.27 -11.93 -23.17
CA GLN A 116 12.65 -12.21 -21.87
C GLN A 116 11.16 -12.58 -21.90
N GLY A 117 10.44 -12.36 -23.00
CA GLY A 117 9.07 -12.87 -23.17
C GLY A 117 8.11 -12.57 -22.00
N PHE A 118 8.13 -11.34 -21.48
CA PHE A 118 7.37 -10.97 -20.28
C PHE A 118 5.85 -11.11 -20.49
N THR A 119 5.16 -11.73 -19.53
CA THR A 119 3.68 -11.84 -19.53
C THR A 119 3.01 -11.05 -18.42
N ASN A 120 3.72 -10.78 -17.32
CA ASN A 120 3.23 -10.03 -16.18
C ASN A 120 4.35 -9.16 -15.60
N ASP A 121 3.99 -8.07 -14.91
CA ASP A 121 4.95 -7.13 -14.30
C ASP A 121 5.85 -7.82 -13.27
N GLU A 122 5.35 -8.82 -12.54
CA GLU A 122 6.16 -9.56 -11.56
C GLU A 122 7.34 -10.31 -12.19
N MET A 123 7.23 -10.72 -13.46
CA MET A 123 8.30 -11.44 -14.16
C MET A 123 9.49 -10.55 -14.48
N LEU A 124 9.30 -9.21 -14.50
CA LEU A 124 10.39 -8.25 -14.68
C LEU A 124 11.41 -8.38 -13.54
N PHE A 125 10.97 -8.71 -12.32
CA PHE A 125 11.80 -8.70 -11.11
C PHE A 125 12.53 -10.03 -10.85
N SER A 126 13.12 -10.61 -11.90
CA SER A 126 13.86 -11.88 -11.82
C SER A 126 15.27 -11.73 -11.25
N ALA A 127 15.99 -12.86 -11.07
CA ALA A 127 17.41 -12.81 -10.70
C ALA A 127 18.26 -12.04 -11.75
N ALA A 128 17.89 -12.12 -13.03
CA ALA A 128 18.55 -11.38 -14.09
C ALA A 128 18.36 -9.85 -13.95
N PHE A 129 17.22 -9.41 -13.43
CA PHE A 129 16.98 -8.01 -13.11
C PHE A 129 18.00 -7.48 -12.09
N TYR A 130 18.14 -8.15 -10.95
CA TYR A 130 19.08 -7.70 -9.91
C TYR A 130 20.54 -7.72 -10.38
N THR A 131 20.93 -8.70 -11.19
CA THR A 131 22.29 -8.75 -11.76
C THR A 131 22.56 -7.59 -12.71
N ARG A 132 21.60 -7.21 -13.54
CA ARG A 132 21.77 -6.09 -14.49
C ARG A 132 21.71 -4.74 -13.79
N MET A 133 20.80 -4.55 -12.85
CA MET A 133 20.67 -3.30 -12.09
C MET A 133 21.94 -2.87 -11.34
N ARG A 134 22.88 -3.80 -11.09
CA ARG A 134 24.22 -3.47 -10.57
C ARG A 134 25.03 -2.55 -11.48
N ARG A 135 24.73 -2.48 -12.78
CA ARG A 135 25.41 -1.63 -13.78
C ARG A 135 24.73 -0.27 -13.99
N PHE A 136 23.68 0.03 -13.22
CA PHE A 136 22.91 1.26 -13.37
C PHE A 136 23.73 2.50 -13.00
N ASP A 137 23.85 3.40 -13.96
CA ASP A 137 24.50 4.71 -13.80
C ASP A 137 23.45 5.80 -13.57
N ILE A 138 23.40 6.28 -12.33
CA ILE A 138 22.44 7.30 -11.88
C ILE A 138 22.76 8.71 -12.42
N TYR A 139 23.97 8.96 -12.92
CA TYR A 139 24.38 10.26 -13.45
C TYR A 139 24.04 10.43 -14.93
N LYS A 140 23.63 9.36 -15.61
CA LYS A 140 23.17 9.43 -17.00
C LYS A 140 21.83 10.16 -17.10
N GLU A 141 21.53 10.62 -18.30
CA GLU A 141 20.26 11.25 -18.63
C GLU A 141 19.10 10.29 -18.35
N ALA A 142 18.10 10.79 -17.63
CA ALA A 142 16.89 10.06 -17.32
C ALA A 142 15.94 10.09 -18.51
N ASP A 143 15.31 8.95 -18.76
CA ASP A 143 14.28 8.87 -19.77
C ASP A 143 12.98 9.48 -19.23
N THR A 144 12.76 10.75 -19.56
CA THR A 144 11.63 11.54 -19.07
C THR A 144 11.24 12.61 -20.07
N LEU A 145 9.93 12.81 -20.24
CA LEU A 145 9.38 13.91 -21.03
C LEU A 145 9.76 15.29 -20.47
N LEU A 146 10.15 15.35 -19.19
CA LEU A 146 10.63 16.59 -18.57
C LEU A 146 11.93 17.10 -19.18
N CYS A 147 12.70 16.26 -19.91
CA CYS A 147 13.85 16.70 -20.70
C CYS A 147 13.46 17.63 -21.87
N HIS A 148 12.15 17.77 -22.18
CA HIS A 148 11.65 18.57 -23.30
C HIS A 148 10.87 19.84 -22.89
N LYS A 149 10.85 20.22 -21.59
CA LYS A 149 10.18 21.45 -21.14
C LYS A 149 11.14 22.65 -21.07
N GLU A 150 10.91 23.59 -21.99
CA GLU A 150 11.13 25.05 -21.99
C GLU A 150 12.49 25.68 -21.63
N GLU A 151 13.54 24.95 -21.26
CA GLU A 151 14.90 25.49 -21.34
C GLU A 151 15.91 24.49 -21.96
N PRO A 152 16.77 24.92 -22.91
CA PRO A 152 17.62 24.04 -23.71
C PRO A 152 18.81 23.39 -22.96
N TYR A 153 18.86 23.45 -21.62
CA TYR A 153 20.06 23.06 -20.86
C TYR A 153 19.85 22.20 -19.60
N ASN A 154 18.63 21.82 -19.21
CA ASN A 154 18.46 20.94 -18.06
C ASN A 154 18.31 19.48 -18.50
N VAL A 155 19.43 18.85 -18.84
CA VAL A 155 19.53 17.38 -18.91
C VAL A 155 19.17 16.84 -17.52
N ILE A 156 18.00 16.24 -17.39
CA ILE A 156 17.55 15.67 -16.13
C ILE A 156 18.27 14.34 -15.94
N THR A 157 19.06 14.22 -14.88
CA THR A 157 19.73 12.96 -14.53
C THR A 157 18.81 12.04 -13.76
N TRP A 158 19.15 10.75 -13.73
CA TRP A 158 18.44 9.78 -12.89
C TRP A 158 18.49 10.14 -11.39
N VAL A 159 19.51 10.87 -10.93
CA VAL A 159 19.57 11.38 -9.54
C VAL A 159 18.33 12.21 -9.22
N TYR A 160 18.04 13.21 -10.07
CA TYR A 160 16.92 14.11 -9.89
C TYR A 160 15.58 13.42 -10.11
N LYS A 161 15.48 12.57 -11.15
CA LYS A 161 14.24 11.83 -11.43
C LYS A 161 13.86 10.93 -10.25
N LEU A 162 14.81 10.16 -9.72
CA LEU A 162 14.56 9.29 -8.57
C LEU A 162 14.23 10.07 -7.30
N GLU A 163 14.91 11.19 -7.04
CA GLU A 163 14.57 12.05 -5.91
C GLU A 163 13.12 12.52 -5.99
N LYS A 164 12.73 13.04 -7.15
CA LYS A 164 11.38 13.56 -7.39
C LYS A 164 10.31 12.46 -7.27
N ASP A 165 10.49 11.35 -7.98
CA ASP A 165 9.48 10.29 -8.06
C ASP A 165 9.35 9.55 -6.71
N LEU A 166 10.45 9.26 -6.02
CA LEU A 166 10.40 8.64 -4.70
C LEU A 166 9.79 9.58 -3.64
N THR A 167 10.06 10.88 -3.72
CA THR A 167 9.42 11.87 -2.83
C THR A 167 7.92 11.95 -3.08
N ASP A 168 7.49 12.01 -4.35
CA ASP A 168 6.07 11.98 -4.71
C ASP A 168 5.36 10.73 -4.19
N PHE A 169 5.98 9.56 -4.30
CA PHE A 169 5.41 8.32 -3.77
C PHE A 169 5.24 8.37 -2.25
N VAL A 170 6.25 8.83 -1.52
CA VAL A 170 6.19 8.93 -0.05
C VAL A 170 5.11 9.93 0.38
N GLU A 171 5.02 11.10 -0.25
CA GLU A 171 4.02 12.12 0.05
C GLU A 171 2.60 11.65 -0.28
N ARG A 172 2.41 10.95 -1.40
CA ARG A 172 1.11 10.35 -1.78
C ARG A 172 0.70 9.27 -0.78
N LEU A 173 1.62 8.39 -0.39
CA LEU A 173 1.37 7.37 0.63
C LEU A 173 1.00 8.01 1.97
N ASP A 174 1.73 9.03 2.42
CA ASP A 174 1.40 9.77 3.64
C ASP A 174 0.01 10.41 3.57
N ARG A 175 -0.32 11.02 2.44
CA ARG A 175 -1.64 11.62 2.22
C ARG A 175 -2.75 10.58 2.31
N ILE A 176 -2.58 9.43 1.65
CA ILE A 176 -3.55 8.32 1.65
C ILE A 176 -3.70 7.77 3.07
N LEU A 177 -2.59 7.43 3.72
CA LEU A 177 -2.58 6.85 5.06
C LEU A 177 -3.23 7.80 6.07
N ASN A 178 -2.82 9.07 6.11
CA ASN A 178 -3.38 10.04 7.04
C ASN A 178 -4.88 10.32 6.80
N ARG A 179 -5.31 10.35 5.53
CA ARG A 179 -6.70 10.64 5.18
C ARG A 179 -7.65 9.48 5.39
N TYR A 180 -7.17 8.25 5.16
CA TYR A 180 -8.02 7.06 5.08
C TYR A 180 -7.74 5.99 6.13
N LEU A 181 -6.82 6.21 7.08
CA LEU A 181 -6.38 5.22 8.09
C LEU A 181 -7.52 4.43 8.74
N PHE A 182 -8.58 5.12 9.17
CA PHE A 182 -9.72 4.50 9.87
C PHE A 182 -10.62 3.64 8.97
N TYR A 183 -10.51 3.81 7.66
CA TYR A 183 -11.33 3.12 6.66
C TYR A 183 -10.58 2.00 5.95
N LEU A 184 -9.25 2.04 5.95
CA LEU A 184 -8.39 1.01 5.37
C LEU A 184 -8.39 -0.27 6.20
N ASP A 185 -8.13 -1.39 5.53
CA ASP A 185 -7.86 -2.65 6.20
C ASP A 185 -6.51 -2.59 6.95
N GLY A 186 -6.41 -3.27 8.08
CA GLY A 186 -5.19 -3.28 8.88
C GLY A 186 -4.01 -3.86 8.13
N GLU A 187 -4.22 -4.97 7.40
CA GLU A 187 -3.15 -5.62 6.65
C GLU A 187 -2.71 -4.74 5.46
N LEU A 188 -3.65 -4.10 4.77
CA LEU A 188 -3.34 -3.14 3.70
C LEU A 188 -2.51 -1.98 4.23
N THR A 189 -2.89 -1.44 5.39
CA THR A 189 -2.20 -0.33 6.04
C THR A 189 -0.77 -0.72 6.38
N ASP A 190 -0.56 -1.91 6.95
CA ASP A 190 0.77 -2.42 7.29
C ASP A 190 1.66 -2.58 6.04
N LYS A 191 1.11 -3.11 4.94
CA LYS A 191 1.86 -3.24 3.67
C LYS A 191 2.18 -1.88 3.05
N ALA A 192 1.26 -0.92 3.11
CA ALA A 192 1.49 0.43 2.61
C ALA A 192 2.57 1.16 3.43
N ILE A 193 2.56 1.02 4.76
CA ILE A 193 3.61 1.56 5.64
C ILE A 193 4.96 0.88 5.37
N ALA A 194 4.97 -0.44 5.17
CA ALA A 194 6.18 -1.18 4.84
C ALA A 194 6.78 -0.72 3.50
N PHE A 195 5.94 -0.49 2.48
CA PHE A 195 6.40 0.09 1.21
C PHE A 195 6.87 1.53 1.38
N GLN A 196 6.18 2.36 2.16
CA GLN A 196 6.62 3.74 2.43
C GLN A 196 8.01 3.79 3.08
N LYS A 197 8.28 2.89 4.03
CA LYS A 197 9.51 2.83 4.85
C LYS A 197 10.49 1.77 4.40
N ASN A 198 10.47 1.41 3.10
CA ASN A 198 11.42 0.47 2.55
C ASN A 198 12.86 1.03 2.60
N LEU A 199 13.86 0.14 2.54
CA LEU A 199 15.26 0.54 2.70
C LEU A 199 15.74 1.52 1.63
N LEU A 200 15.21 1.45 0.39
CA LEU A 200 15.56 2.38 -0.67
C LEU A 200 15.05 3.80 -0.36
N HIS A 201 13.79 3.97 0.06
CA HIS A 201 13.28 5.28 0.47
C HIS A 201 14.05 5.84 1.66
N THR A 202 14.29 5.02 2.68
CA THR A 202 15.04 5.42 3.87
C THR A 202 16.45 5.88 3.51
N PHE A 203 17.18 5.10 2.73
CA PHE A 203 18.55 5.41 2.36
C PHE A 203 18.63 6.59 1.37
N TYR A 204 17.82 6.56 0.31
CA TYR A 204 17.90 7.53 -0.77
C TYR A 204 17.41 8.92 -0.35
N LEU A 205 16.27 9.00 0.34
CA LEU A 205 15.67 10.26 0.80
C LEU A 205 16.08 10.65 2.23
N GLY A 206 16.79 9.78 2.95
CA GLY A 206 17.20 10.05 4.34
C GLY A 206 16.04 9.99 5.35
N LEU A 207 14.99 9.22 5.06
CA LEU A 207 13.85 9.09 5.98
C LEU A 207 14.28 8.46 7.32
N PRO A 208 13.63 8.80 8.42
CA PRO A 208 13.95 8.23 9.72
C PRO A 208 13.66 6.71 9.76
N SER A 209 14.69 5.91 10.07
CA SER A 209 14.54 4.49 10.41
C SER A 209 14.79 4.22 11.89
N SER A 210 14.26 3.09 12.38
CA SER A 210 14.52 2.54 13.72
C SER A 210 15.93 1.95 13.87
N THR A 211 16.62 1.69 12.77
CA THR A 211 18.01 1.23 12.74
C THR A 211 18.96 2.42 12.86
N HIS A 212 20.04 2.23 13.64
CA HIS A 212 21.00 3.26 14.05
C HIS A 212 21.43 4.21 12.93
N GLY A 213 21.62 5.49 13.29
CA GLY A 213 22.08 6.52 12.37
C GLY A 213 23.31 6.06 11.60
N PHE A 214 23.24 6.14 10.27
CA PHE A 214 24.38 5.91 9.41
C PHE A 214 25.49 6.87 9.84
N THR A 215 26.61 6.34 10.35
CA THR A 215 27.81 7.14 10.59
C THR A 215 28.54 7.28 9.26
N TYR A 216 28.63 8.52 8.76
CA TYR A 216 29.36 8.79 7.53
C TYR A 216 30.83 9.05 7.83
N SER A 217 31.73 8.30 7.18
CA SER A 217 33.16 8.62 7.20
C SER A 217 33.46 9.67 6.13
N GLY A 218 33.80 10.88 6.56
CA GLY A 218 34.29 11.94 5.69
C GLY A 218 35.76 11.77 5.31
N GLU A 219 36.29 12.72 4.52
CA GLU A 219 37.72 12.76 4.22
C GLU A 219 38.52 12.85 5.53
N HIS A 220 39.59 12.06 5.62
CA HIS A 220 40.42 11.88 6.84
C HIS A 220 39.80 11.04 7.97
N GLY A 221 38.78 10.22 7.69
CA GLY A 221 38.29 9.21 8.65
C GLY A 221 37.47 9.77 9.81
N ARG A 222 37.09 11.05 9.77
CA ARG A 222 36.14 11.63 10.73
C ARG A 222 34.75 11.06 10.50
N GLN A 223 34.12 10.59 11.58
CA GLN A 223 32.75 10.10 11.57
C GLN A 223 31.79 11.24 11.89
N TYR A 224 30.78 11.42 11.05
CA TYR A 224 29.72 12.41 11.23
C TYR A 224 28.44 11.71 11.71
N PRO A 225 27.79 12.19 12.79
CA PRO A 225 26.57 11.60 13.34
C PRO A 225 25.30 12.11 12.62
N GLU A 226 25.40 12.48 11.35
CA GLU A 226 24.31 13.08 10.59
C GLU A 226 23.67 12.05 9.67
N ARG A 227 22.33 12.08 9.58
CA ARG A 227 21.61 11.35 8.53
C ARG A 227 21.51 12.24 7.30
N VAL A 228 22.49 12.13 6.41
CA VAL A 228 22.44 12.83 5.12
C VAL A 228 21.71 11.94 4.10
N PRO A 229 20.68 12.43 3.42
CA PRO A 229 20.08 11.74 2.28
C PRO A 229 21.09 11.39 1.19
N TYR A 230 21.04 10.18 0.65
CA TYR A 230 22.01 9.74 -0.34
C TYR A 230 21.97 10.56 -1.64
N HIS A 231 20.80 11.05 -2.05
CA HIS A 231 20.68 11.90 -3.24
C HIS A 231 21.50 13.21 -3.12
N LEU A 232 21.58 13.81 -1.93
CA LEU A 232 22.40 15.01 -1.69
C LEU A 232 23.90 14.71 -1.83
N LEU A 233 24.33 13.53 -1.35
CA LEU A 233 25.72 13.08 -1.50
C LEU A 233 26.09 12.81 -2.97
N LEU A 234 25.12 12.45 -3.80
CA LEU A 234 25.33 12.25 -5.23
C LEU A 234 25.40 13.57 -6.01
N GLN A 235 24.70 14.62 -5.55
CA GLN A 235 24.71 15.95 -6.17
C GLN A 235 26.03 16.70 -5.95
N ASP A 236 26.71 16.47 -4.83
CA ASP A 236 28.02 17.05 -4.53
C ASP A 236 29.14 16.41 -5.39
N GLY A 237 29.29 16.91 -6.61
CA GLY A 237 30.08 16.36 -7.72
C GLY A 237 31.60 16.20 -7.56
N LYS A 238 32.14 16.06 -6.35
CA LYS A 238 33.59 15.88 -6.13
C LYS A 238 34.08 14.46 -6.42
N LYS A 239 33.24 13.42 -6.28
CA LYS A 239 33.53 12.03 -6.68
C LYS A 239 32.24 11.34 -7.10
N ARG A 240 32.06 11.07 -8.40
CA ARG A 240 30.93 10.28 -8.91
C ARG A 240 30.98 8.89 -8.27
N ARG A 241 29.94 8.51 -7.53
CA ARG A 241 29.83 7.18 -6.90
C ARG A 241 28.79 6.35 -7.66
N THR A 242 29.23 5.77 -8.76
CA THR A 242 28.46 4.78 -9.53
C THR A 242 29.31 3.52 -9.70
N PRO A 243 28.68 2.34 -9.65
CA PRO A 243 27.25 2.05 -9.59
C PRO A 243 26.64 2.10 -8.18
N ILE A 244 25.40 2.59 -8.04
CA ILE A 244 24.75 2.77 -6.73
C ILE A 244 24.31 1.46 -6.07
N PHE A 245 24.08 0.42 -6.87
CA PHE A 245 23.65 -0.90 -6.43
C PHE A 245 24.78 -1.95 -6.43
N GLU A 246 26.03 -1.51 -6.63
CA GLU A 246 27.17 -2.40 -6.58
C GLU A 246 27.40 -2.93 -5.15
N ARG A 247 28.05 -4.09 -5.08
CA ARG A 247 28.55 -4.62 -3.81
C ARG A 247 29.85 -3.90 -3.46
N THR A 248 29.83 -3.18 -2.35
CA THR A 248 31.05 -2.60 -1.75
C THR A 248 31.62 -3.55 -0.71
N GLU A 249 32.86 -3.32 -0.26
CA GLU A 249 33.48 -4.08 0.84
C GLU A 249 32.67 -3.99 2.15
N LEU A 250 31.89 -2.93 2.33
CA LEU A 250 31.15 -2.63 3.54
C LEU A 250 29.66 -3.01 3.47
N SER A 251 29.04 -3.01 2.28
CA SER A 251 27.62 -3.29 2.10
C SER A 251 27.24 -3.76 0.69
N ASP A 252 26.24 -4.64 0.59
CA ASP A 252 25.59 -5.00 -0.68
C ASP A 252 24.38 -4.08 -0.91
N ASN A 253 24.58 -3.01 -1.69
CA ASN A 253 23.58 -1.96 -1.86
C ASN A 253 22.36 -2.43 -2.67
N ILE A 254 22.45 -3.56 -3.37
CA ILE A 254 21.30 -4.19 -4.04
C ILE A 254 20.19 -4.57 -3.05
N ILE A 255 20.50 -4.73 -1.76
CA ILE A 255 19.53 -5.06 -0.71
C ILE A 255 18.47 -3.96 -0.59
N ALA A 256 18.83 -2.70 -0.81
CA ALA A 256 17.86 -1.60 -0.81
C ALA A 256 16.84 -1.76 -1.94
N LEU A 257 17.30 -2.11 -3.15
CA LEU A 257 16.43 -2.37 -4.31
C LEU A 257 15.55 -3.62 -4.09
N LYS A 258 16.11 -4.68 -3.52
CA LYS A 258 15.32 -5.88 -3.14
C LYS A 258 14.22 -5.53 -2.15
N SER A 259 14.54 -4.78 -1.10
CA SER A 259 13.55 -4.31 -0.11
C SER A 259 12.44 -3.48 -0.75
N TYR A 260 12.78 -2.60 -1.70
CA TYR A 260 11.79 -1.84 -2.46
C TYR A 260 10.86 -2.76 -3.26
N VAL A 261 11.43 -3.68 -4.05
CA VAL A 261 10.65 -4.59 -4.90
C VAL A 261 9.80 -5.55 -4.06
N ASP A 262 10.34 -6.12 -2.99
CA ASP A 262 9.61 -7.06 -2.12
C ASP A 262 8.41 -6.39 -1.45
N THR A 263 8.58 -5.16 -0.95
CA THR A 263 7.49 -4.41 -0.32
C THR A 263 6.47 -3.91 -1.35
N LEU A 264 6.91 -3.50 -2.55
CA LEU A 264 6.03 -3.16 -3.67
C LEU A 264 5.18 -4.35 -4.10
N LEU A 265 5.80 -5.52 -4.32
CA LEU A 265 5.10 -6.74 -4.72
C LEU A 265 4.13 -7.23 -3.65
N ALA A 266 4.50 -7.13 -2.37
CA ALA A 266 3.59 -7.46 -1.27
C ALA A 266 2.34 -6.58 -1.26
N LEU A 267 2.51 -5.27 -1.41
CA LEU A 267 1.40 -4.31 -1.50
C LEU A 267 0.56 -4.56 -2.76
N ARG A 268 1.22 -4.78 -3.90
CA ARG A 268 0.58 -5.02 -5.20
C ARG A 268 -0.30 -6.27 -5.19
N ARG A 269 0.22 -7.40 -4.69
CA ARG A 269 -0.53 -8.66 -4.61
C ARG A 269 -1.79 -8.52 -3.77
N TYR A 270 -1.68 -7.89 -2.62
CA TYR A 270 -2.83 -7.63 -1.77
C TYR A 270 -3.88 -6.75 -2.47
N LEU A 271 -3.45 -5.65 -3.10
CA LEU A 271 -4.37 -4.78 -3.84
C LEU A 271 -4.99 -5.52 -5.04
N TYR A 272 -4.26 -6.44 -5.68
CA TYR A 272 -4.76 -7.23 -6.80
C TYR A 272 -5.88 -8.16 -6.32
N ASP A 273 -5.69 -8.83 -5.20
CA ASP A 273 -6.69 -9.73 -4.61
C ASP A 273 -7.97 -8.99 -4.21
N VAL A 274 -7.87 -7.71 -3.83
CA VAL A 274 -9.01 -6.89 -3.41
C VAL A 274 -9.71 -6.19 -4.57
N ASN A 275 -8.97 -5.66 -5.55
CA ASN A 275 -9.51 -4.80 -6.60
C ASN A 275 -9.50 -5.41 -8.01
N GLY A 276 -8.67 -6.42 -8.27
CA GLY A 276 -8.57 -7.09 -9.58
C GLY A 276 -8.03 -6.20 -10.73
N PHE A 277 -6.99 -5.39 -10.49
CA PHE A 277 -6.40 -4.51 -11.51
C PHE A 277 -5.37 -5.21 -12.43
N GLU A 278 -4.94 -4.57 -13.51
CA GLU A 278 -4.09 -5.19 -14.54
C GLU A 278 -2.73 -5.70 -14.00
N LYS A 279 -2.34 -6.91 -14.39
CA LYS A 279 -1.09 -7.56 -13.96
C LYS A 279 0.13 -7.18 -14.78
N ASP A 280 -0.08 -6.62 -15.96
CA ASP A 280 0.90 -6.44 -17.04
C ASP A 280 1.00 -4.98 -17.50
N TYR A 281 0.63 -4.03 -16.63
CA TYR A 281 0.58 -2.62 -16.97
C TYR A 281 1.93 -2.05 -17.43
N ALA A 282 3.01 -2.31 -16.69
CA ALA A 282 4.34 -1.84 -17.06
C ALA A 282 4.88 -2.59 -18.29
N VAL A 283 4.58 -3.90 -18.40
CA VAL A 283 4.94 -4.70 -19.58
C VAL A 283 4.26 -4.17 -20.84
N LYS A 284 2.96 -3.86 -20.80
CA LYS A 284 2.22 -3.26 -21.92
C LYS A 284 2.88 -1.95 -22.35
N LEU A 285 3.10 -1.04 -21.41
CA LEU A 285 3.65 0.28 -21.70
C LEU A 285 5.08 0.21 -22.29
N LEU A 286 5.94 -0.64 -21.74
CA LEU A 286 7.36 -0.67 -22.10
C LEU A 286 7.69 -1.64 -23.25
N CYS A 287 6.91 -2.71 -23.41
CA CYS A 287 7.16 -3.74 -24.43
C CYS A 287 6.22 -3.62 -25.63
N LEU A 288 4.92 -3.36 -25.43
CA LEU A 288 3.95 -3.29 -26.53
C LEU A 288 3.89 -1.89 -27.14
N ASP A 289 3.81 -0.86 -26.29
CA ASP A 289 3.75 0.53 -26.76
C ASP A 289 5.14 1.10 -27.11
N GLY A 290 6.21 0.33 -26.84
CA GLY A 290 7.58 0.67 -27.20
C GLY A 290 8.18 1.83 -26.41
N CYS A 291 7.56 2.25 -25.29
CA CYS A 291 8.01 3.41 -24.53
C CYS A 291 9.37 3.16 -23.85
N GLY A 292 10.28 4.12 -23.95
CA GLY A 292 11.57 4.13 -23.25
C GLY A 292 12.75 3.57 -24.06
N GLN A 293 13.94 4.10 -23.80
CA GLN A 293 15.19 3.86 -24.54
C GLN A 293 16.05 2.78 -23.87
N PHE A 294 16.79 2.01 -24.69
CA PHE A 294 17.69 0.96 -24.23
C PHE A 294 19.11 1.47 -23.99
N GLY A 295 19.80 0.91 -23.01
CA GLY A 295 21.23 1.12 -22.78
C GLY A 295 21.67 2.56 -22.46
N THR A 296 20.75 3.47 -22.15
CA THR A 296 21.05 4.88 -21.90
C THR A 296 21.64 5.15 -20.51
N ALA A 297 21.37 4.26 -19.54
CA ALA A 297 21.78 4.42 -18.14
C ALA A 297 22.73 3.31 -17.68
N VAL A 298 23.63 2.88 -18.56
CA VAL A 298 24.66 1.87 -18.28
C VAL A 298 25.98 2.57 -17.97
N LEU A 299 26.69 2.08 -16.95
CA LEU A 299 28.06 2.50 -16.67
C LEU A 299 28.96 2.12 -17.85
N ASP A 300 29.60 3.11 -18.48
CA ASP A 300 30.59 2.83 -19.53
C ASP A 300 31.78 2.12 -18.90
N GLU A 301 32.04 0.87 -19.31
CA GLU A 301 33.29 0.17 -18.99
C GLU A 301 34.45 0.93 -19.68
N ARG A 302 35.10 1.84 -18.94
CA ARG A 302 36.38 2.44 -19.32
C ARG A 302 37.47 1.99 -18.36
#